data_AF-A0A8B6CXQ1-F1
#
_entry.id   AF-A0A8B6CXQ1-F1
#
_cell.length_a   1.000
_cell.length_b   1.000
_cell.length_c   1.000
_cell.angle_alpha   90.00
_cell.angle_beta   90.00
_cell.angle_gamma   90.00
#
_symmetry.space_group_name_H-M   'P 1'
#
loop_
_entity.id
_entity.type
_entity.pdbx_description
1 polymer ?
#
loop_
_entity_poly.entity_id
_entity_poly.type
_entity_poly.pdbx_seq_one_letter_code
_entity_poly.pdbx_strand_id
1 'polypeptide(L)'
;MNISALKGHDGADDLLNAEKAHLINCKKALEAQLRSVQQQLLVLDAARKRLFGVLQERSRVLDLLNHSLSSITNVNSAMSNMSSSGMRRSKSVQDGRYSRMNYSNLPDPLGPFTPEADQALADADDARARSAYLRRELREAIDRTDKLQKAAHKSVNDGLTQKLSETVTLKQHLGVSFGENRHGMHRAQRWYDATDKARSYTLGPVASSDLSTRERLDRPMVKVFQRHPGTQLPEAQEIIRGGDGLLQSLTATSRNIGLLRLTQLKLRNDIKSKSAAAGIDGSIIRMRRSKSNHRWTLGEAF
;
A
#
# COMPACT_ATOMS: atom_id res chain seq x y z
N MET A 1 -13.67 19.98 -21.18
CA MET A 1 -12.31 19.51 -20.81
C MET A 1 -12.16 19.63 -19.30
N ASN A 2 -12.13 18.50 -18.58
CA ASN A 2 -12.04 18.45 -17.12
C ASN A 2 -10.63 18.83 -16.63
N ILE A 3 -10.49 20.02 -16.03
CA ILE A 3 -9.24 20.53 -15.43
C ILE A 3 -9.06 20.02 -13.97
N SER A 4 -9.85 19.04 -13.53
CA SER A 4 -9.80 18.50 -12.16
C SER A 4 -9.01 17.20 -12.01
N ALA A 5 -8.58 16.55 -13.10
CA ALA A 5 -7.97 15.20 -13.05
C ALA A 5 -6.42 15.18 -13.04
N LEU A 6 -5.74 16.33 -13.18
CA LEU A 6 -4.27 16.44 -13.20
C LEU A 6 -3.71 17.07 -11.91
N LYS A 7 -4.46 17.02 -10.81
CA LYS A 7 -4.02 17.58 -9.53
C LYS A 7 -3.26 16.53 -8.73
N GLY A 8 -1.95 16.44 -8.97
CA GLY A 8 -0.97 15.91 -8.02
C GLY A 8 -1.09 14.43 -7.67
N HIS A 9 -0.95 13.55 -8.65
CA HIS A 9 -0.62 12.15 -8.36
C HIS A 9 0.87 12.09 -7.97
N ASP A 10 1.17 11.85 -6.70
CA ASP A 10 2.55 11.62 -6.25
C ASP A 10 2.83 10.11 -6.24
N GLY A 11 4.10 9.71 -6.35
CA GLY A 11 4.49 8.30 -6.32
C GLY A 11 4.10 7.60 -5.01
N ALA A 12 3.89 8.35 -3.92
CA ALA A 12 3.31 7.83 -2.69
C ALA A 12 1.85 7.39 -2.87
N ASP A 13 1.05 8.12 -3.66
CA ASP A 13 -0.34 7.76 -3.97
C ASP A 13 -0.38 6.49 -4.81
N ASP A 14 0.56 6.30 -5.74
CA ASP A 14 0.67 5.08 -6.55
C ASP A 14 0.95 3.86 -5.67
N LEU A 15 1.87 3.98 -4.71
CA LEU A 15 2.17 2.91 -3.75
C LEU A 15 0.94 2.54 -2.92
N LEU A 16 0.24 3.55 -2.39
CA LEU A 16 -0.97 3.34 -1.58
C LEU A 16 -2.14 2.76 -2.40
N ASN A 17 -2.29 3.20 -3.64
CA ASN A 17 -3.32 2.68 -4.55
C ASN A 17 -3.02 1.25 -4.99
N ALA A 18 -1.76 0.91 -5.25
CA ALA A 18 -1.34 -0.45 -5.53
C ALA A 18 -1.64 -1.38 -4.36
N GLU A 19 -1.30 -0.97 -3.13
CA GLU A 19 -1.63 -1.71 -1.91
C GLU A 19 -3.14 -1.95 -1.78
N LYS A 20 -3.92 -0.88 -1.93
CA LYS A 20 -5.39 -0.94 -1.89
C LYS A 20 -5.94 -1.92 -2.93
N ALA A 21 -5.43 -1.87 -4.16
CA ALA A 21 -5.84 -2.78 -5.23
C ALA A 21 -5.52 -4.24 -4.89
N HIS A 22 -4.31 -4.52 -4.37
CA HIS A 22 -3.93 -5.86 -3.92
C HIS A 22 -4.84 -6.38 -2.79
N LEU A 23 -5.13 -5.55 -1.79
CA LEU A 23 -5.99 -5.93 -0.67
C LEU A 23 -7.45 -6.18 -1.11
N ILE A 24 -7.97 -5.36 -2.03
CA ILE A 24 -9.30 -5.58 -2.62
C ILE A 24 -9.36 -6.91 -3.36
N ASN A 25 -8.31 -7.26 -4.12
CA ASN A 25 -8.25 -8.52 -4.83
C ASN A 25 -8.17 -9.72 -3.87
N CYS A 26 -7.38 -9.62 -2.79
CA CYS A 26 -7.35 -10.63 -1.73
C CYS A 26 -8.72 -10.80 -1.06
N LYS A 27 -9.40 -9.68 -0.77
CA LYS A 27 -10.76 -9.70 -0.21
C LYS A 27 -11.73 -10.43 -1.13
N LYS A 28 -11.77 -10.08 -2.42
CA LYS A 28 -12.64 -10.74 -3.41
C LYS A 28 -12.39 -12.26 -3.47
N ALA A 29 -11.13 -12.67 -3.43
CA ALA A 29 -10.77 -14.09 -3.43
C ALA A 29 -11.29 -14.83 -2.18
N LEU A 30 -11.14 -14.23 -0.98
CA LEU A 30 -11.66 -14.80 0.26
C LEU A 30 -13.20 -14.81 0.30
N GLU A 31 -13.86 -13.79 -0.22
CA GLU A 31 -15.33 -13.77 -0.35
C GLU A 31 -15.85 -14.86 -1.28
N ALA A 32 -15.14 -15.17 -2.37
CA ALA A 32 -15.48 -16.29 -3.24
C ALA A 32 -15.37 -17.63 -2.50
N GLN A 33 -14.27 -17.83 -1.75
CA GLN A 33 -14.08 -19.01 -0.91
C GLN A 33 -15.17 -19.14 0.17
N LEU A 34 -15.57 -18.02 0.78
CA LEU A 34 -16.66 -18.01 1.76
C LEU A 34 -17.98 -18.50 1.16
N ARG A 35 -18.32 -18.07 -0.07
CA ARG A 35 -19.53 -18.55 -0.77
C ARG A 35 -19.47 -20.06 -1.03
N SER A 36 -18.30 -20.58 -1.44
CA SER A 36 -18.09 -22.02 -1.61
C SER A 36 -18.28 -22.79 -0.31
N VAL A 37 -17.79 -22.27 0.82
CA VAL A 37 -18.03 -22.88 2.15
C VAL A 37 -19.50 -22.86 2.52
N GLN A 38 -20.19 -21.74 2.33
CA GLN A 38 -21.62 -21.63 2.61
C GLN A 38 -22.44 -22.64 1.80
N GLN A 39 -22.13 -22.79 0.51
CA GLN A 39 -22.77 -23.80 -0.33
C GLN A 39 -22.50 -25.22 0.17
N GLN A 40 -21.26 -25.54 0.55
CA GLN A 40 -20.92 -26.86 1.06
C GLN A 40 -21.58 -27.16 2.41
N LEU A 41 -21.80 -26.16 3.27
CA LEU A 41 -22.55 -26.33 4.52
C LEU A 41 -24.00 -26.75 4.26
N LEU A 42 -24.65 -26.21 3.22
CA LEU A 42 -26.00 -26.63 2.83
C LEU A 42 -26.02 -28.09 2.34
N VAL A 43 -25.01 -28.50 1.56
CA VAL A 43 -24.88 -29.89 1.10
C VAL A 43 -24.69 -30.85 2.28
N LEU A 44 -23.85 -30.47 3.26
CA LEU A 44 -23.64 -31.26 4.47
C LEU A 44 -24.91 -31.37 5.33
N ASP A 45 -25.67 -30.28 5.47
CA ASP A 45 -26.93 -30.30 6.22
C ASP A 45 -27.98 -31.20 5.54
N ALA A 46 -28.08 -31.14 4.21
CA ALA A 46 -28.95 -32.02 3.44
C ALA A 46 -28.57 -33.50 3.60
N ALA A 47 -27.27 -33.84 3.46
CA ALA A 47 -26.78 -35.19 3.66
C ALA A 47 -27.02 -35.70 5.09
N ARG A 48 -26.80 -34.84 6.10
CA ARG A 48 -27.10 -35.15 7.52
C ARG A 48 -28.58 -35.46 7.73
N LYS A 49 -29.48 -34.63 7.20
CA LYS A 49 -30.94 -34.84 7.31
C LYS A 49 -31.37 -36.14 6.64
N ARG A 50 -30.82 -36.44 5.45
CA ARG A 50 -31.09 -37.70 4.73
C ARG A 50 -30.62 -38.92 5.52
N LEU A 51 -29.39 -38.92 6.02
CA LEU A 51 -28.86 -39.99 6.87
C LEU A 51 -29.70 -40.20 8.14
N PHE A 52 -30.11 -39.11 8.78
CA PHE A 52 -30.95 -39.18 9.97
C PHE A 52 -32.33 -39.79 9.66
N GLY A 53 -32.94 -39.42 8.54
CA GLY A 53 -34.19 -40.03 8.07
C GLY A 53 -34.06 -41.53 7.85
N VAL A 54 -33.03 -41.96 7.10
CA VAL A 54 -32.74 -43.39 6.88
C VAL A 54 -32.51 -44.11 8.20
N LEU A 55 -31.72 -43.54 9.12
CA LEU A 55 -31.46 -44.15 10.42
C LEU A 55 -32.74 -44.30 11.25
N GLN A 56 -33.63 -43.32 11.24
CA GLN A 56 -34.94 -43.42 11.91
C GLN A 56 -35.82 -44.50 11.29
N GLU A 57 -35.89 -44.58 9.96
CA GLU A 57 -36.61 -45.64 9.27
C GLU A 57 -36.07 -47.02 9.62
N ARG A 58 -34.73 -47.20 9.58
CA ARG A 58 -34.09 -48.46 9.94
C ARG A 58 -34.35 -48.83 11.40
N SER A 59 -34.29 -47.87 12.32
CA SER A 59 -34.65 -48.09 13.73
C SER A 59 -36.08 -48.61 13.88
N ARG A 60 -37.05 -47.99 13.19
CA ARG A 60 -38.46 -48.42 13.23
C ARG A 60 -38.65 -49.83 12.64
N VAL A 61 -37.95 -50.14 11.55
CA VAL A 61 -37.98 -51.49 10.95
C VAL A 61 -37.45 -52.54 11.93
N LEU A 62 -36.35 -52.24 12.62
CA LEU A 62 -35.79 -53.13 13.65
C LEU A 62 -36.76 -53.33 14.82
N ASP A 63 -37.43 -52.27 15.28
CA ASP A 63 -38.45 -52.37 16.35
C ASP A 63 -39.62 -53.26 15.92
N LEU A 64 -40.13 -53.10 14.69
CA LEU A 64 -41.21 -53.91 14.12
C LEU A 64 -40.79 -55.39 13.93
N LEU A 65 -39.56 -55.64 13.47
CA LEU A 65 -39.02 -56.98 13.38
C LEU A 65 -38.91 -57.64 14.75
N ASN A 66 -38.45 -56.91 15.76
CA ASN A 66 -38.33 -57.43 17.12
C ASN A 66 -39.72 -57.73 17.74
N HIS A 67 -40.71 -56.87 17.50
CA HIS A 67 -42.09 -57.10 17.92
C HIS A 67 -42.74 -58.30 17.20
N SER A 68 -42.50 -58.48 15.90
CA SER A 68 -43.02 -59.62 15.15
C SER A 68 -42.33 -60.94 15.51
N LEU A 69 -41.02 -60.95 15.75
CA LEU A 69 -40.30 -62.09 16.33
C LEU A 69 -40.82 -62.43 17.74
N SER A 70 -41.08 -61.42 18.57
CA SER A 70 -41.64 -61.60 19.91
C SER A 70 -43.07 -62.16 19.87
N SER A 71 -43.90 -61.74 18.93
CA SER A 71 -45.26 -62.29 18.78
C SER A 71 -45.25 -63.73 18.28
N ILE A 72 -44.40 -64.07 17.31
CA ILE A 72 -44.24 -65.45 16.81
C ILE A 72 -43.70 -66.37 17.90
N THR A 73 -42.70 -65.92 18.66
CA THR A 73 -42.13 -66.71 19.78
C THR A 73 -43.13 -66.87 20.92
N ASN A 74 -43.96 -65.87 21.22
CA ASN A 74 -45.02 -65.99 22.23
C ASN A 74 -46.16 -66.91 21.80
N VAL A 75 -46.57 -66.88 20.53
CA VAL A 75 -47.56 -67.83 19.97
C VAL A 75 -46.99 -69.26 19.96
N ASN A 76 -45.75 -69.44 19.53
CA ASN A 76 -45.07 -70.74 19.59
C ASN A 76 -44.86 -71.20 21.04
N SER A 77 -44.66 -70.29 21.99
CA SER A 77 -44.58 -70.63 23.42
C SER A 77 -45.93 -71.06 23.98
N ALA A 78 -47.02 -70.39 23.59
CA ALA A 78 -48.38 -70.77 23.94
C ALA A 78 -48.81 -72.12 23.31
N MET A 79 -48.35 -72.43 22.10
CA MET A 79 -48.57 -73.73 21.46
C MET A 79 -47.61 -74.83 21.96
N SER A 80 -46.40 -74.48 22.41
CA SER A 80 -45.43 -75.42 22.99
C SER A 80 -45.77 -75.84 24.42
N ASN A 81 -46.61 -75.07 25.13
CA ASN A 81 -47.14 -75.48 26.44
C ASN A 81 -48.21 -76.57 26.37
N MET A 82 -48.55 -77.08 25.18
CA MET A 82 -49.41 -78.26 25.00
C MET A 82 -48.62 -79.50 24.50
N SER A 83 -47.31 -79.38 24.24
CA SER A 83 -46.51 -80.47 23.67
C SER A 83 -45.16 -80.58 24.36
N SER A 84 -45.07 -81.56 25.26
CA SER A 84 -43.84 -82.02 25.89
C SER A 84 -42.69 -82.27 24.91
N SER A 85 -41.47 -82.06 25.43
CA SER A 85 -40.21 -82.73 25.05
C SER A 85 -39.31 -82.05 24.02
N GLY A 86 -38.22 -81.47 24.55
CA GLY A 86 -36.88 -81.58 23.99
C GLY A 86 -36.61 -80.99 22.61
N MET A 87 -36.16 -79.73 22.55
CA MET A 87 -35.33 -79.30 21.41
C MET A 87 -34.25 -78.29 21.83
N ARG A 88 -33.06 -78.55 21.31
CA ARG A 88 -31.74 -78.04 21.66
C ARG A 88 -31.62 -76.50 21.63
N ARG A 89 -31.11 -75.93 22.72
CA ARG A 89 -30.47 -74.59 22.72
C ARG A 89 -29.19 -74.66 21.87
N SER A 90 -29.26 -74.18 20.63
CA SER A 90 -28.04 -73.82 19.89
C SER A 90 -27.49 -72.52 20.47
N LYS A 91 -26.39 -72.65 21.20
CA LYS A 91 -25.63 -71.55 21.79
C LYS A 91 -24.57 -71.14 20.77
N SER A 92 -24.87 -70.18 19.90
CA SER A 92 -23.83 -69.48 19.12
C SER A 92 -23.63 -68.08 19.68
N VAL A 93 -23.00 -68.03 20.86
CA VAL A 93 -22.26 -66.85 21.32
C VAL A 93 -20.82 -67.13 20.94
N GLN A 94 -20.39 -66.70 19.76
CA GLN A 94 -18.98 -66.44 19.50
C GLN A 94 -18.79 -65.59 18.25
N ASP A 95 -17.98 -64.57 18.44
CA ASP A 95 -17.35 -63.67 17.48
C ASP A 95 -18.19 -62.60 16.78
N GLY A 96 -18.00 -61.37 17.28
CA GLY A 96 -18.24 -60.10 16.60
C GLY A 96 -17.34 -59.91 15.38
N ARG A 97 -17.42 -60.84 14.42
CA ARG A 97 -16.98 -60.64 13.05
C ARG A 97 -18.22 -60.73 12.19
N TYR A 98 -18.70 -59.57 11.73
CA TYR A 98 -19.72 -59.48 10.70
C TYR A 98 -19.31 -60.41 9.56
N SER A 99 -20.01 -61.53 9.46
CA SER A 99 -19.87 -62.46 8.35
C SER A 99 -20.26 -61.68 7.10
N ARG A 100 -19.27 -61.40 6.25
CA ARG A 100 -19.45 -60.87 4.91
C ARG A 100 -20.10 -61.99 4.09
N MET A 101 -21.38 -62.24 4.35
CA MET A 101 -22.20 -63.19 3.61
C MET A 101 -22.27 -62.70 2.16
N ASN A 102 -21.91 -63.59 1.24
CA ASN A 102 -22.01 -63.38 -0.20
C ASN A 102 -23.43 -62.90 -0.55
N TYR A 103 -23.55 -61.63 -0.92
CA TYR A 103 -24.76 -61.10 -1.51
C TYR A 103 -24.90 -61.69 -2.92
N SER A 104 -25.91 -62.53 -3.12
CA SER A 104 -26.63 -62.50 -4.39
C SER A 104 -27.13 -61.07 -4.60
N ASN A 105 -27.09 -60.57 -5.83
CA ASN A 105 -27.44 -59.19 -6.20
C ASN A 105 -28.94 -58.83 -6.03
N LEU A 106 -29.65 -59.47 -5.09
CA LEU A 106 -31.03 -59.13 -4.75
C LEU A 106 -31.03 -58.26 -3.48
N PRO A 107 -31.57 -57.02 -3.55
CA PRO A 107 -31.72 -56.20 -2.35
C PRO A 107 -32.68 -56.90 -1.37
N ASP A 108 -32.18 -57.25 -0.19
CA ASP A 108 -33.00 -57.78 0.90
C ASP A 108 -33.72 -56.60 1.58
N PRO A 109 -35.05 -56.47 1.43
CA PRO A 109 -35.80 -55.34 1.97
C PRO A 109 -35.83 -55.32 3.51
N LEU A 110 -35.50 -56.45 4.16
CA LEU A 110 -35.49 -56.61 5.61
C LEU A 110 -34.07 -56.58 6.21
N GLY A 111 -33.04 -56.54 5.35
CA GLY A 111 -31.65 -56.56 5.75
C GLY A 111 -31.14 -55.21 6.27
N PRO A 112 -29.99 -55.19 6.99
CA PRO A 112 -29.37 -53.96 7.49
C PRO A 112 -28.93 -52.98 6.39
N PHE A 113 -28.76 -53.48 5.16
CA PHE A 113 -28.28 -52.75 3.99
C PHE A 113 -29.37 -52.71 2.92
N THR A 114 -30.12 -51.60 2.85
CA THR A 114 -31.01 -51.31 1.72
C THR A 114 -30.34 -50.38 0.72
N PRO A 115 -30.75 -50.39 -0.56
CA PRO A 115 -30.18 -49.49 -1.58
C PRO A 115 -30.30 -48.01 -1.19
N GLU A 116 -31.35 -47.60 -0.49
CA GLU A 116 -31.51 -46.22 -0.02
C GLU A 116 -30.51 -45.86 1.09
N ALA A 117 -30.15 -46.82 1.95
CA ALA A 117 -29.16 -46.64 2.99
C ALA A 117 -27.74 -46.57 2.42
N ASP A 118 -27.45 -47.42 1.44
CA ASP A 118 -26.18 -47.39 0.70
C ASP A 118 -26.00 -46.05 -0.03
N GLN A 119 -27.05 -45.57 -0.71
CA GLN A 119 -27.01 -44.28 -1.39
C GLN A 119 -26.86 -43.10 -0.41
N ALA A 120 -27.53 -43.14 0.75
CA ALA A 120 -27.40 -42.08 1.76
C ALA A 120 -26.00 -42.05 2.41
N LEU A 121 -25.36 -43.21 2.59
CA LEU A 121 -23.98 -43.32 3.05
C LEU A 121 -23.00 -42.78 1.99
N ALA A 122 -23.17 -43.17 0.71
CA ALA A 122 -22.36 -42.67 -0.39
C ALA A 122 -22.45 -41.14 -0.53
N ASP A 123 -23.66 -40.57 -0.50
CA ASP A 123 -23.87 -39.11 -0.54
C ASP A 123 -23.16 -38.38 0.61
N ALA A 124 -23.16 -38.98 1.81
CA ALA A 124 -22.53 -38.41 2.99
C ALA A 124 -21.00 -38.49 2.93
N ASP A 125 -20.45 -39.60 2.43
CA ASP A 125 -19.01 -39.76 2.21
C ASP A 125 -18.51 -38.77 1.15
N ASP A 126 -19.24 -38.59 0.05
CA ASP A 126 -18.95 -37.60 -0.98
C ASP A 126 -19.03 -36.16 -0.45
N ALA A 127 -20.04 -35.86 0.39
CA ALA A 127 -20.15 -34.55 1.02
C ALA A 127 -19.00 -34.29 2.01
N ARG A 128 -18.56 -35.33 2.74
CA ARG A 128 -17.42 -35.26 3.67
C ARG A 128 -16.10 -35.08 2.93
N ALA A 129 -15.89 -35.81 1.84
CA ALA A 129 -14.70 -35.70 0.99
C ALA A 129 -14.58 -34.29 0.40
N ARG A 130 -15.66 -33.75 -0.18
CA ARG A 130 -15.73 -32.37 -0.67
C ARG A 130 -15.45 -31.34 0.42
N SER A 131 -15.99 -31.54 1.62
CA SER A 131 -15.71 -30.68 2.78
C SER A 131 -14.23 -30.72 3.20
N ALA A 132 -13.59 -31.90 3.18
CA ALA A 132 -12.18 -32.03 3.51
C ALA A 132 -11.29 -31.32 2.49
N TYR A 133 -11.60 -31.49 1.20
CA TYR A 133 -10.93 -30.79 0.11
C TYR A 133 -11.05 -29.26 0.25
N LEU A 134 -12.27 -28.76 0.44
CA LEU A 134 -12.53 -27.33 0.58
C LEU A 134 -11.83 -26.70 1.78
N ARG A 135 -11.73 -27.43 2.91
CA ARG A 135 -10.97 -26.97 4.08
C ARG A 135 -9.47 -26.85 3.80
N ARG A 136 -8.90 -27.73 2.98
CA ARG A 136 -7.50 -27.64 2.56
C ARG A 136 -7.28 -26.44 1.66
N GLU A 137 -8.11 -26.28 0.62
CA GLU A 137 -8.03 -25.12 -0.28
C GLU A 137 -8.20 -23.79 0.46
N LEU A 138 -9.14 -23.72 1.41
CA LEU A 138 -9.36 -22.52 2.21
C LEU A 138 -8.15 -22.18 3.08
N ARG A 139 -7.49 -23.19 3.68
CA ARG A 139 -6.25 -22.97 4.43
C ARG A 139 -5.15 -22.43 3.52
N GLU A 140 -4.96 -23.03 2.35
CA GLU A 140 -3.97 -22.55 1.36
C GLU A 140 -4.29 -21.15 0.84
N ALA A 141 -5.58 -20.82 0.65
CA ALA A 141 -6.01 -19.48 0.26
C ALA A 141 -5.70 -18.45 1.36
N ILE A 142 -6.01 -18.76 2.62
CA ILE A 142 -5.70 -17.90 3.76
C ILE A 142 -4.19 -17.65 3.86
N ASP A 143 -3.38 -18.71 3.83
CA ASP A 143 -1.91 -18.60 3.93
C ASP A 143 -1.32 -17.77 2.78
N ARG A 144 -1.83 -17.94 1.55
CA ARG A 144 -1.43 -17.11 0.41
C ARG A 144 -1.83 -15.65 0.60
N THR A 145 -3.04 -15.37 1.07
CA THR A 145 -3.48 -14.00 1.31
C THR A 145 -2.70 -13.32 2.42
N ASP A 146 -2.35 -14.04 3.49
CA ASP A 146 -1.51 -13.52 4.57
C ASP A 146 -0.11 -13.14 4.06
N LYS A 147 0.51 -14.03 3.28
CA LYS A 147 1.82 -13.76 2.63
C LYS A 147 1.76 -12.54 1.70
N LEU A 148 0.75 -12.48 0.83
CA LEU A 148 0.58 -11.36 -0.11
C LEU A 148 0.31 -10.04 0.62
N GLN A 149 -0.52 -10.06 1.65
CA GLN A 149 -0.80 -8.90 2.49
C GLN A 149 0.47 -8.40 3.17
N LYS A 150 1.25 -9.29 3.81
CA LYS A 150 2.53 -8.95 4.45
C LYS A 150 3.52 -8.36 3.45
N ALA A 151 3.65 -8.97 2.27
CA ALA A 151 4.54 -8.49 1.22
C ALA A 151 4.13 -7.09 0.72
N ALA A 152 2.82 -6.87 0.46
CA ALA A 152 2.30 -5.58 0.03
C ALA A 152 2.54 -4.50 1.09
N HIS A 153 2.20 -4.78 2.35
CA HIS A 153 2.43 -3.86 3.47
C HIS A 153 3.92 -3.51 3.62
N LYS A 154 4.80 -4.51 3.56
CA LYS A 154 6.25 -4.29 3.65
C LYS A 154 6.75 -3.40 2.51
N SER A 155 6.41 -3.74 1.27
CA SER A 155 6.84 -2.98 0.09
C SER A 155 6.42 -1.51 0.15
N VAL A 156 5.20 -1.23 0.59
CA VAL A 156 4.68 0.14 0.68
C VAL A 156 5.32 0.89 1.84
N ASN A 157 5.52 0.24 2.98
CA ASN A 157 6.18 0.86 4.14
C ASN A 157 7.64 1.20 3.82
N ASP A 158 8.36 0.32 3.13
CA ASP A 158 9.74 0.55 2.68
C ASP A 158 9.78 1.72 1.68
N GLY A 159 8.87 1.72 0.68
CA GLY A 159 8.76 2.79 -0.30
C GLY A 159 8.44 4.16 0.32
N LEU A 160 7.50 4.22 1.27
CA LEU A 160 7.17 5.47 1.99
C LEU A 160 8.35 5.94 2.85
N THR A 161 9.05 5.03 3.52
CA THR A 161 10.23 5.37 4.34
C THR A 161 11.36 5.92 3.46
N GLN A 162 11.59 5.30 2.30
CA GLN A 162 12.52 5.79 1.31
C GLN A 162 12.12 7.19 0.81
N LYS A 163 10.86 7.40 0.42
CA LYS A 163 10.37 8.71 -0.04
C LYS A 163 10.51 9.81 1.00
N LEU A 164 10.25 9.50 2.27
CA LEU A 164 10.50 10.42 3.37
C LEU A 164 11.99 10.77 3.46
N SER A 165 12.88 9.77 3.39
CA SER A 165 14.33 9.99 3.45
C SER A 165 14.84 10.85 2.28
N GLU A 166 14.33 10.61 1.07
CA GLU A 166 14.63 11.42 -0.13
C GLU A 166 14.16 12.86 0.05
N THR A 167 12.94 13.06 0.58
CA THR A 167 12.36 14.39 0.82
C THR A 167 13.13 15.17 1.88
N VAL A 168 13.54 14.51 2.96
CA VAL A 168 14.38 15.12 4.01
C VAL A 168 15.76 15.50 3.46
N THR A 169 16.38 14.63 2.66
CA THR A 169 17.68 14.89 2.03
C THR A 169 17.58 16.07 1.06
N LEU A 170 16.54 16.12 0.23
CA LEU A 170 16.31 17.24 -0.68
C LEU A 170 16.10 18.56 0.07
N LYS A 171 15.37 18.54 1.18
CA LYS A 171 15.21 19.71 2.06
C LYS A 171 16.57 20.19 2.60
N GLN A 172 17.45 19.29 3.01
CA GLN A 172 18.79 19.64 3.48
C GLN A 172 19.62 20.30 2.36
N HIS A 173 19.63 19.71 1.16
CA HIS A 173 20.32 20.29 0.00
C HIS A 173 19.80 21.69 -0.34
N LEU A 174 18.48 21.88 -0.35
CA LEU A 174 17.88 23.21 -0.53
C LEU A 174 18.33 24.21 0.55
N GLY A 175 18.49 23.75 1.79
CA GLY A 175 19.03 24.56 2.89
C GLY A 175 20.47 25.00 2.65
N VAL A 176 21.33 24.10 2.15
CA VAL A 176 22.72 24.43 1.76
C VAL A 176 22.73 25.44 0.61
N SER A 177 21.99 25.17 -0.47
CA SER A 177 21.89 26.08 -1.62
C SER A 177 21.32 27.46 -1.23
N PHE A 178 20.40 27.51 -0.28
CA PHE A 178 19.90 28.79 0.26
C PHE A 178 21.00 29.57 1.00
N GLY A 179 21.85 28.88 1.77
CA GLY A 179 23.02 29.47 2.41
C GLY A 179 24.06 29.99 1.42
N GLU A 180 24.38 29.21 0.40
CA GLU A 180 25.29 29.59 -0.69
C GLU A 180 24.76 30.80 -1.46
N ASN A 181 23.46 30.81 -1.80
CA ASN A 181 22.82 31.92 -2.49
C ASN A 181 22.86 33.20 -1.64
N ARG A 182 22.63 33.09 -0.33
CA ARG A 182 22.77 34.21 0.61
C ARG A 182 24.22 34.73 0.64
N HIS A 183 25.21 33.84 0.70
CA HIS A 183 26.61 34.22 0.65
C HIS A 183 26.98 34.91 -0.67
N GLY A 184 26.52 34.38 -1.80
CA GLY A 184 26.67 34.95 -3.13
C GLY A 184 26.09 36.36 -3.24
N MET A 185 24.90 36.57 -2.66
CA MET A 185 24.26 37.90 -2.62
C MET A 185 25.09 38.91 -1.81
N HIS A 186 25.59 38.54 -0.62
CA HIS A 186 26.45 39.43 0.16
C HIS A 186 27.76 39.76 -0.56
N ARG A 187 28.34 38.78 -1.26
CA ARG A 187 29.54 39.00 -2.07
C ARG A 187 29.25 39.95 -3.24
N ALA A 188 28.19 39.71 -3.99
CA ALA A 188 27.77 40.57 -5.10
C ALA A 188 27.46 42.00 -4.65
N GLN A 189 26.84 42.17 -3.49
CA GLN A 189 26.60 43.49 -2.90
C GLN A 189 27.92 44.21 -2.59
N ARG A 190 28.90 43.54 -1.97
CA ARG A 190 30.22 44.17 -1.72
C ARG A 190 30.92 44.57 -3.02
N TRP A 191 30.83 43.74 -4.06
CA TRP A 191 31.38 44.07 -5.39
C TRP A 191 30.68 45.28 -6.00
N TYR A 192 29.35 45.35 -5.88
CA TYR A 192 28.56 46.49 -6.33
C TYR A 192 29.01 47.77 -5.62
N ASP A 193 29.08 47.77 -4.28
CA ASP A 193 29.46 48.94 -3.48
C ASP A 193 30.89 49.40 -3.80
N ALA A 194 31.83 48.46 -3.98
CA ALA A 194 33.20 48.76 -4.37
C ALA A 194 33.29 49.36 -5.79
N THR A 195 32.50 48.84 -6.73
CA THR A 195 32.45 49.35 -8.12
C THR A 195 31.82 50.73 -8.18
N ASP A 196 30.76 50.97 -7.38
CA ASP A 196 30.10 52.27 -7.29
C ASP A 196 31.04 53.33 -6.71
N LYS A 197 31.81 52.97 -5.67
CA LYS A 197 32.85 53.82 -5.10
C LYS A 197 33.96 54.11 -6.12
N ALA A 198 34.44 53.11 -6.85
CA ALA A 198 35.45 53.29 -7.90
C ALA A 198 34.94 54.21 -9.03
N ARG A 199 33.68 54.02 -9.46
CA ARG A 199 33.03 54.90 -10.44
C ARG A 199 32.95 56.34 -9.95
N SER A 200 32.59 56.54 -8.69
CA SER A 200 32.54 57.87 -8.07
C SER A 200 33.91 58.55 -8.07
N TYR A 201 35.00 57.78 -7.85
CA TYR A 201 36.35 58.32 -8.00
C TYR A 201 36.72 58.67 -9.45
N THR A 202 36.32 57.86 -10.43
CA THR A 202 36.61 58.15 -11.86
C THR A 202 35.86 59.36 -12.39
N LEU A 203 34.64 59.61 -11.90
CA LEU A 203 33.84 60.77 -12.31
C LEU A 203 34.35 62.09 -11.70
N GLY A 204 35.15 62.02 -10.63
CA GLY A 204 35.63 63.21 -9.92
C GLY A 204 34.48 63.99 -9.26
N PRO A 205 34.67 65.28 -8.95
CA PRO A 205 33.60 66.13 -8.43
C PRO A 205 32.42 66.16 -9.41
N VAL A 206 31.29 65.57 -9.00
CA VAL A 206 30.12 65.36 -9.87
C VAL A 206 29.38 66.68 -10.15
N ALA A 207 29.65 67.75 -9.40
CA ALA A 207 29.00 69.04 -9.56
C ALA A 207 29.88 70.02 -10.36
N SER A 208 29.33 70.56 -11.46
CA SER A 208 29.99 71.61 -12.25
C SER A 208 30.23 72.91 -11.49
N SER A 209 29.58 73.08 -10.32
CA SER A 209 29.82 74.14 -9.35
C SER A 209 31.19 74.04 -8.69
N ASP A 210 31.77 72.83 -8.62
CA ASP A 210 33.03 72.57 -7.93
C ASP A 210 34.23 72.85 -8.85
N LEU A 211 33.98 73.01 -10.15
CA LEU A 211 34.96 73.40 -11.15
C LEU A 211 35.15 74.91 -11.15
N SER A 212 36.39 75.37 -11.04
CA SER A 212 36.70 76.79 -11.24
C SER A 212 36.33 77.22 -12.67
N THR A 213 36.07 78.51 -12.91
CA THR A 213 35.76 79.03 -14.26
C THR A 213 36.85 78.74 -15.29
N ARG A 214 38.08 78.45 -14.85
CA ARG A 214 39.21 78.04 -15.70
C ARG A 214 39.21 76.54 -16.04
N GLU A 215 38.53 75.70 -15.27
CA GLU A 215 38.46 74.25 -15.45
C GLU A 215 37.28 73.80 -16.31
N ARG A 216 36.25 74.66 -16.45
CA ARG A 216 35.09 74.35 -17.29
C ARG A 216 35.47 74.23 -18.76
N LEU A 217 35.14 73.08 -19.36
CA LEU A 217 35.36 72.79 -20.78
C LEU A 217 34.28 73.42 -21.68
N ASP A 218 33.15 73.86 -21.11
CA ASP A 218 31.98 74.34 -21.86
C ASP A 218 32.09 75.81 -22.32
N ARG A 219 33.15 76.50 -21.90
CA ARG A 219 33.35 77.94 -22.15
C ARG A 219 33.54 78.24 -23.65
N PRO A 220 33.03 79.38 -24.15
CA PRO A 220 33.04 79.70 -25.58
C PRO A 220 34.43 79.61 -26.23
N MET A 221 35.47 80.04 -25.51
CA MET A 221 36.86 79.96 -25.98
C MET A 221 37.36 78.53 -26.19
N VAL A 222 36.95 77.56 -25.37
CA VAL A 222 37.36 76.15 -25.54
C VAL A 222 36.65 75.51 -26.73
N LYS A 223 35.36 75.82 -26.92
CA LYS A 223 34.57 75.33 -28.06
C LYS A 223 35.07 75.85 -29.41
N VAL A 224 35.48 77.13 -29.46
CA VAL A 224 35.93 77.79 -30.70
C VAL A 224 37.36 77.42 -31.05
N PHE A 225 38.27 77.35 -30.08
CA PHE A 225 39.69 77.13 -30.36
C PHE A 225 40.13 75.67 -30.23
N GLN A 226 39.34 74.77 -29.62
CA GLN A 226 39.63 73.34 -29.39
C GLN A 226 41.01 73.01 -28.76
N ARG A 227 41.81 74.03 -28.40
CA ARG A 227 43.18 73.94 -27.87
C ARG A 227 43.25 73.67 -26.37
N HIS A 228 42.23 73.02 -25.79
CA HIS A 228 42.27 72.67 -24.39
C HIS A 228 42.98 71.32 -24.23
N PRO A 229 44.04 71.22 -23.40
CA PRO A 229 44.74 69.96 -23.16
C PRO A 229 43.77 68.83 -22.76
N GLY A 230 42.77 69.15 -21.92
CA GLY A 230 41.77 68.19 -21.47
C GLY A 230 40.86 67.56 -22.55
N THR A 231 40.78 68.10 -23.76
CA THR A 231 39.94 67.54 -24.86
C THR A 231 40.72 66.71 -25.89
N GLN A 232 42.06 66.73 -25.87
CA GLN A 232 42.91 66.06 -26.88
C GLN A 232 43.85 64.99 -26.28
N LEU A 233 43.77 64.72 -24.98
CA LEU A 233 44.59 63.73 -24.31
C LEU A 233 43.99 62.31 -24.48
N PRO A 234 44.74 61.33 -25.02
CA PRO A 234 44.28 59.94 -25.12
C PRO A 234 43.92 59.34 -23.76
N GLU A 235 44.62 59.73 -22.69
CA GLU A 235 44.37 59.29 -21.32
C GLU A 235 42.97 59.68 -20.83
N ALA A 236 42.45 60.84 -21.24
CA ALA A 236 41.10 61.28 -20.90
C ALA A 236 40.04 60.40 -21.57
N GLN A 237 40.28 59.95 -22.81
CA GLN A 237 39.39 59.02 -23.50
C GLN A 237 39.41 57.63 -22.84
N GLU A 238 40.56 57.18 -22.35
CA GLU A 238 40.68 55.92 -21.61
C GLU A 238 39.93 55.98 -20.27
N ILE A 239 39.99 57.10 -19.55
CA ILE A 239 39.23 57.30 -18.30
C ILE A 239 37.72 57.27 -18.56
N ILE A 240 37.25 57.93 -19.62
CA ILE A 240 35.82 57.91 -20.00
C ILE A 240 35.38 56.47 -20.33
N ARG A 241 36.15 55.75 -21.16
CA ARG A 241 35.87 54.33 -21.48
C ARG A 241 35.88 53.45 -20.23
N GLY A 242 36.80 53.69 -19.30
CA GLY A 242 36.84 53.01 -18.01
C GLY A 242 35.59 53.28 -17.16
N GLY A 243 35.13 54.53 -17.13
CA GLY A 243 33.89 54.94 -16.45
C GLY A 243 32.64 54.26 -17.02
N ASP A 244 32.54 54.20 -18.36
CA ASP A 244 31.45 53.49 -19.05
C ASP A 244 31.49 51.98 -18.74
N GLY A 245 32.68 51.37 -18.71
CA GLY A 245 32.87 49.98 -18.30
C GLY A 245 32.44 49.72 -16.86
N LEU A 246 32.75 50.63 -15.93
CA LEU A 246 32.30 50.55 -14.53
C LEU A 246 30.77 50.66 -14.42
N LEU A 247 30.14 51.57 -15.18
CA LEU A 247 28.68 51.71 -15.23
C LEU A 247 28.01 50.42 -15.76
N GLN A 248 28.58 49.82 -16.81
CA GLN A 248 28.10 48.55 -17.35
C GLN A 248 28.23 47.42 -16.32
N SER A 249 29.37 47.32 -15.64
CA SER A 249 29.62 46.35 -14.55
C SER A 249 28.65 46.54 -13.38
N LEU A 250 28.39 47.77 -12.97
CA LEU A 250 27.45 48.12 -11.90
C LEU A 250 26.01 47.73 -12.27
N THR A 251 25.62 47.97 -13.53
CA THR A 251 24.31 47.56 -14.04
C THR A 251 24.19 46.02 -14.07
N ALA A 252 25.23 45.33 -14.52
CA ALA A 252 25.25 43.87 -14.57
C ALA A 252 25.19 43.23 -13.16
N THR A 253 25.99 43.74 -12.22
CA THR A 253 25.99 43.27 -10.82
C THR A 253 24.66 43.54 -10.12
N SER A 254 24.02 44.70 -10.36
CA SER A 254 22.67 44.99 -9.88
C SER A 254 21.63 43.97 -10.37
N ARG A 255 21.64 43.64 -11.67
CA ARG A 255 20.77 42.59 -12.22
C ARG A 255 21.05 41.23 -11.59
N ASN A 256 22.31 40.87 -11.40
CA ASN A 256 22.69 39.61 -10.75
C ASN A 256 22.19 39.53 -9.30
N ILE A 257 22.29 40.61 -8.53
CA ILE A 257 21.71 40.70 -7.19
C ILE A 257 20.19 40.50 -7.25
N GLY A 258 19.51 41.11 -8.22
CA GLY A 258 18.08 40.90 -8.48
C GLY A 258 17.73 39.43 -8.71
N LEU A 259 18.47 38.74 -9.58
CA LEU A 259 18.30 37.30 -9.82
C LEU A 259 18.52 36.47 -8.55
N LEU A 260 19.57 36.77 -7.77
CA LEU A 260 19.87 36.09 -6.50
C LEU A 260 18.76 36.30 -5.45
N ARG A 261 18.05 37.43 -5.47
CA ARG A 261 16.88 37.65 -4.61
C ARG A 261 15.68 36.81 -5.05
N LEU A 262 15.45 36.70 -6.36
CA LEU A 262 14.38 35.85 -6.90
C LEU A 262 14.63 34.37 -6.58
N THR A 263 15.86 33.89 -6.76
CA THR A 263 16.24 32.52 -6.37
C THR A 263 16.09 32.31 -4.87
N GLN A 264 16.43 33.31 -4.04
CA GLN A 264 16.23 33.22 -2.59
C GLN A 264 14.76 33.00 -2.20
N LEU A 265 13.83 33.73 -2.84
CA LEU A 265 12.40 33.57 -2.62
C LEU A 265 11.93 32.18 -3.04
N LYS A 266 12.37 31.70 -4.21
CA LYS A 266 12.05 30.37 -4.70
C LYS A 266 12.55 29.27 -3.76
N LEU A 267 13.82 29.31 -3.37
CA LEU A 267 14.42 28.35 -2.43
C LEU A 267 13.69 28.34 -1.09
N ARG A 268 13.29 29.51 -0.56
CA ARG A 268 12.52 29.58 0.69
C ARG A 268 11.15 28.91 0.57
N ASN A 269 10.46 29.12 -0.56
CA ASN A 269 9.18 28.46 -0.83
C ASN A 269 9.34 26.95 -0.98
N ASP A 270 10.37 26.51 -1.70
CA ASP A 270 10.67 25.09 -1.90
C ASP A 270 11.01 24.40 -0.57
N ILE A 271 11.82 25.03 0.30
CA ILE A 271 12.12 24.54 1.65
C ILE A 271 10.84 24.41 2.48
N LYS A 272 9.96 25.42 2.45
CA LYS A 272 8.69 25.38 3.19
C LYS A 272 7.80 24.24 2.69
N SER A 273 7.67 24.10 1.37
CA SER A 273 6.90 23.04 0.72
C SER A 273 7.43 21.65 1.08
N LYS A 274 8.74 21.42 0.93
CA LYS A 274 9.37 20.13 1.28
C LYS A 274 9.33 19.83 2.78
N SER A 275 9.37 20.87 3.64
CA SER A 275 9.17 20.67 5.07
C SER A 275 7.74 20.24 5.43
N ALA A 276 6.73 20.77 4.73
CA ALA A 276 5.35 20.33 4.90
C ALA A 276 5.16 18.89 4.40
N ALA A 277 5.69 18.56 3.22
CA ALA A 277 5.67 17.21 2.66
C ALA A 277 6.28 16.17 3.61
N ALA A 278 7.51 16.41 4.10
CA ALA A 278 8.15 15.52 5.07
C ALA A 278 7.33 15.35 6.37
N GLY A 279 6.62 16.40 6.80
CA GLY A 279 5.73 16.34 7.96
C GLY A 279 4.51 15.43 7.73
N ILE A 280 3.89 15.54 6.55
CA ILE A 280 2.75 14.73 6.14
C ILE A 280 3.18 13.26 5.99
N ASP A 281 4.24 12.98 5.24
CA ASP A 281 4.76 11.63 5.02
C ASP A 281 5.15 10.96 6.34
N GLY A 282 5.83 11.71 7.22
CA GLY A 282 6.14 11.23 8.56
C GLY A 282 4.91 10.93 9.40
N SER A 283 3.83 11.69 9.25
CA SER A 283 2.54 11.43 9.92
C SER A 283 1.88 10.16 9.38
N ILE A 284 1.90 9.95 8.06
CA ILE A 284 1.36 8.76 7.41
C ILE A 284 2.09 7.51 7.91
N ILE A 285 3.43 7.53 7.95
CA ILE A 285 4.22 6.40 8.45
C ILE A 285 3.88 6.10 9.92
N ARG A 286 3.78 7.12 10.78
CA ARG A 286 3.39 6.94 12.18
C ARG A 286 1.98 6.37 12.31
N MET A 287 1.02 6.88 11.53
CA MET A 287 -0.36 6.39 11.53
C MET A 287 -0.42 4.92 11.08
N ARG A 288 0.32 4.56 10.03
CA ARG A 288 0.41 3.17 9.55
C ARG A 288 1.01 2.24 10.60
N ARG A 289 2.06 2.68 11.31
CA ARG A 289 2.63 1.91 12.43
C ARG A 289 1.65 1.75 13.59
N SER A 290 0.96 2.82 13.98
CA SER A 290 -0.03 2.79 15.07
C SER A 290 -1.29 1.97 14.73
N LYS A 291 -1.72 1.96 13.46
CA LYS A 291 -2.84 1.15 12.99
C LYS A 291 -2.42 -0.24 12.52
N SER A 292 -1.11 -0.54 12.53
CA SER A 292 -0.63 -1.89 12.29
C SER A 292 -1.21 -2.79 13.37
N ASN A 293 -1.71 -3.95 12.97
CA ASN A 293 -2.28 -4.89 13.91
C ASN A 293 -1.16 -5.34 14.85
N HIS A 294 -1.18 -4.93 16.12
CA HIS A 294 -0.12 -5.22 17.11
C HIS A 294 0.08 -6.74 17.35
N ARG A 295 -0.86 -7.57 16.89
CA ARG A 295 -0.74 -9.04 16.85
C ARG A 295 0.21 -9.54 15.75
N TRP A 296 0.57 -8.70 14.78
CA TRP A 296 1.40 -9.05 13.61
C TRP A 296 2.87 -8.63 13.78
N THR A 297 3.19 -7.83 14.79
CA THR A 297 4.57 -7.52 15.20
C THR A 297 5.10 -8.47 16.30
N LEU A 298 4.32 -9.48 16.68
CA LEU A 298 4.70 -10.56 17.59
C LEU A 298 4.76 -11.92 16.86
N GLY A 299 5.16 -11.93 15.60
CA GLY A 299 5.62 -13.15 14.94
C GLY A 299 7.14 -13.24 15.08
N GLU A 300 7.63 -14.32 15.70
CA GLU A 300 9.04 -14.62 16.05
C GLU A 300 9.55 -14.12 17.41
N ALA A 301 8.72 -14.14 18.44
CA ALA A 301 9.21 -14.27 19.80
C ALA A 301 8.30 -15.19 20.61
N PHE A 302 8.18 -16.45 20.18
CA PHE A 302 7.96 -17.69 20.95
C PHE A 302 7.96 -18.88 19.99
#